data_AF-A0A372NMB6-F1
#
_entry.id   AF-A0A372NMB6-F1
#
_cell.length_a   1.000
_cell.length_b   1.000
_cell.length_c   1.000
_cell.angle_alpha   90.00
_cell.angle_beta   90.00
_cell.angle_gamma   90.00
#
_symmetry.space_group_name_H-M   'P 1'
#
loop_
_entity.id
_entity.type
_entity.pdbx_description
1 polymer ?
#
loop_
_entity_poly.entity_id
_entity_poly.type
_entity_poly.pdbx_seq_one_letter_code
_entity_poly.pdbx_strand_id
1 'polypeptide(L)' 'MNRRNKKLIPDDRTVDVDDPYALEFWSQEFKVSQAKINAAVNAAGTSAPDVKRQLKK' A
#
# COMPACT_ATOMS: atom_id res chain seq x y z
N MET A 1 -29.81 -4.43 9.25
CA MET A 1 -28.36 -4.62 9.40
C MET A 1 -27.66 -4.14 8.14
N ASN A 2 -27.43 -2.83 8.03
CA ASN A 2 -26.88 -2.24 6.81
C ASN A 2 -25.37 -2.15 7.01
N ARG A 3 -24.64 -3.17 6.53
CA ARG A 3 -23.18 -3.15 6.46
C ARG A 3 -22.84 -1.88 5.68
N ARG A 4 -22.32 -0.86 6.38
CA ARG A 4 -21.73 0.30 5.71
C ARG A 4 -20.55 -0.28 4.94
N ASN A 5 -20.74 -0.53 3.65
CA ASN A 5 -19.64 -0.67 2.71
C ASN A 5 -18.93 0.68 2.77
N LYS A 6 -18.03 0.84 3.74
CA LYS A 6 -17.03 1.89 3.80
C LYS A 6 -16.27 1.69 2.50
N LYS A 7 -16.73 2.38 1.46
CA LYS A 7 -16.07 2.51 0.18
C LYS A 7 -14.70 3.03 0.60
N LEU A 8 -13.73 2.13 0.68
CA LEU A 8 -12.34 2.47 0.89
C LEU A 8 -12.08 3.40 -0.29
N ILE A 9 -12.10 4.69 -0.02
CA ILE A 9 -11.62 5.68 -0.97
C ILE A 9 -10.27 5.10 -1.37
N PRO A 10 -10.06 4.74 -2.65
CA PRO A 10 -8.76 4.25 -3.05
C PRO A 10 -7.80 5.32 -2.58
N ASP A 11 -6.89 4.94 -1.68
CA ASP A 11 -5.83 5.83 -1.25
C ASP A 11 -5.07 6.16 -2.54
N ASP A 12 -5.38 7.32 -3.13
CA ASP A 12 -4.76 7.81 -4.36
C ASP A 12 -3.27 8.15 -4.12
N ARG A 13 -2.85 8.05 -2.86
CA ARG A 13 -1.48 8.18 -2.40
C ARG A 13 -0.59 7.16 -3.11
N THR A 14 0.54 7.64 -3.57
CA THR A 14 1.61 6.81 -4.11
C THR A 14 2.56 6.36 -2.99
N VAL A 15 3.07 5.15 -3.13
CA VAL A 15 4.19 4.62 -2.36
C VAL A 15 5.45 5.07 -3.09
N ASP A 16 6.07 6.11 -2.55
CA ASP A 16 7.41 6.49 -2.97
C ASP A 16 8.43 5.58 -2.27
N VAL A 17 9.31 4.95 -3.04
CA VAL A 17 10.34 4.04 -2.53
C VAL A 17 11.67 4.75 -2.28
N ASP A 18 11.83 5.97 -2.79
CA ASP A 18 12.98 6.85 -2.53
C ASP A 18 12.77 7.60 -1.20
N ASP A 19 11.51 7.86 -0.84
CA ASP A 19 11.17 8.47 0.45
C ASP A 19 11.09 7.42 1.58
N PRO A 20 12.04 7.43 2.54
CA PRO A 20 12.07 6.45 3.62
C PRO A 20 10.87 6.62 4.58
N TYR A 21 10.31 7.82 4.67
CA TYR A 21 9.15 8.10 5.52
C TYR A 21 7.86 7.50 4.93
N ALA A 22 7.70 7.54 3.60
CA ALA A 22 6.64 6.84 2.89
C ALA A 22 6.74 5.33 3.10
N LEU A 23 7.94 4.75 2.99
CA LEU A 23 8.15 3.32 3.24
C LEU A 23 7.81 2.92 4.68
N GLU A 24 8.18 3.73 5.67
CA GLU A 24 7.82 3.48 7.06
C GLU A 24 6.31 3.60 7.31
N PHE A 25 5.68 4.65 6.78
CA PHE A 25 4.24 4.86 6.84
C PHE A 25 3.47 3.66 6.25
N TRP A 26 3.83 3.23 5.04
CA TRP A 26 3.20 2.09 4.39
C TRP A 26 3.56 0.76 5.05
N SER A 27 4.74 0.63 5.65
CA SER A 27 5.15 -0.52 6.46
C SER A 27 4.23 -0.70 7.66
N GLN A 28 3.86 0.41 8.32
CA GLN A 28 2.90 0.40 9.42
C GLN A 28 1.46 0.10 8.94
N GLU A 29 1.03 0.72 7.84
CA GLU A 29 -0.32 0.58 7.29
C GLU A 29 -0.59 -0.84 6.74
N PHE A 30 0.38 -1.39 6.00
CA PHE A 30 0.29 -2.73 5.41
C PHE A 30 0.81 -3.84 6.34
N LYS A 31 1.46 -3.48 7.45
CA LYS A 31 2.09 -4.41 8.40
C LYS A 31 3.06 -5.38 7.74
N VAL A 32 3.83 -4.90 6.76
CA VAL A 32 4.87 -5.67 6.06
C VAL A 32 6.19 -4.92 6.07
N SER A 33 7.30 -5.64 5.93
CA SER A 33 8.62 -5.02 5.88
C SER A 33 8.79 -4.10 4.65
N GLN A 34 9.60 -3.06 4.78
CA GLN A 34 9.92 -2.13 3.69
C GLN A 34 10.43 -2.85 2.43
N ALA A 35 11.20 -3.93 2.58
CA ALA A 35 11.65 -4.76 1.46
C ALA A 35 10.49 -5.39 0.67
N LYS A 36 9.43 -5.85 1.35
CA LYS A 36 8.22 -6.37 0.70
C LYS A 36 7.44 -5.27 0.01
N ILE A 37 7.39 -4.08 0.60
CA ILE A 37 6.75 -2.91 -0.02
C ILE A 37 7.50 -2.54 -1.29
N ASN A 38 8.83 -2.44 -1.25
CA ASN A 38 9.64 -2.12 -2.41
C ASN A 38 9.47 -3.17 -3.53
N ALA A 39 9.47 -4.46 -3.19
CA ALA A 39 9.21 -5.52 -4.15
C ALA A 39 7.79 -5.45 -4.74
N ALA A 40 6.79 -5.13 -3.91
CA ALA A 40 5.41 -4.95 -4.37
C ALA A 40 5.29 -3.71 -5.27
N VAL A 41 5.94 -2.60 -4.94
CA VAL A 41 5.99 -1.39 -5.78
C VAL A 41 6.64 -1.67 -7.14
N ASN A 42 7.75 -2.43 -7.17
CA ASN A 42 8.38 -2.83 -8.42
C ASN A 42 7.48 -3.73 -9.29
N ALA A 43 6.59 -4.51 -8.68
CA ALA A 43 5.69 -5.43 -9.39
C ALA A 43 4.34 -4.80 -9.80
N ALA A 44 3.81 -3.90 -8.96
CA ALA A 44 2.46 -3.31 -9.03
C ALA A 44 2.45 -1.85 -9.51
N GLY A 45 3.61 -1.19 -9.45
CA GLY A 45 3.76 0.26 -9.58
C GLY A 45 3.67 0.98 -8.24
N THR A 46 3.80 2.29 -8.27
CA THR A 46 3.82 3.15 -7.06
C THR A 46 2.43 3.39 -6.48
N SER A 47 1.35 2.86 -7.05
CA SER A 47 0.01 3.08 -6.50
C SER A 47 -0.23 2.23 -5.25
N ALA A 48 -0.48 2.86 -4.10
CA ALA A 48 -0.84 2.17 -2.86
C ALA A 48 -1.96 1.11 -2.99
N PRO A 49 -3.05 1.32 -3.75
CA PRO A 49 -4.08 0.30 -3.91
C PRO A 49 -3.56 -0.94 -4.64
N ASP A 50 -2.66 -0.78 -5.61
CA ASP A 50 -2.12 -1.93 -6.35
C ASP A 50 -1.04 -2.65 -5.55
N VAL A 51 -0.17 -1.90 -4.85
CA VAL A 51 0.76 -2.46 -3.85
C VAL A 51 0.01 -3.28 -2.81
N LYS A 52 -1.10 -2.76 -2.27
CA LYS A 52 -1.94 -3.49 -1.31
C LYS A 52 -2.58 -4.74 -1.92
N ARG A 53 -2.98 -4.70 -3.19
CA ARG A 53 -3.50 -5.89 -3.91
C ARG A 53 -2.40 -6.93 -4.11
N GLN A 54 -1.21 -6.49 -4.48
CA GLN A 54 -0.04 -7.35 -4.67
C GLN A 54 0.40 -8.01 -3.35
N LEU A 55 0.37 -7.28 -2.23
CA LEU A 55 0.69 -7.80 -0.90
C LEU A 55 -0.39 -8.74 -0.32
N LYS A 56 -1.62 -8.66 -0.83
CA LYS A 56 -2.74 -9.55 -0.45
C LYS A 56 -2.85 -10.80 -1.32
N LYS A 57 -2.04 -10.89 -2.37
CA LYS A 57 -1.97 -12.01 -3.30
C LYS A 57 -1.18 -13.15 -2.66
#